data_AF-A0A947SEX8-F1
#
_entry.id   AF-A0A947SEX8-F1
#
_cell.length_a   1.000
_cell.length_b   1.000
_cell.length_c   1.000
_cell.angle_alpha   90.00
_cell.angle_beta   90.00
_cell.angle_gamma   90.00
#
_symmetry.space_group_name_H-M   'P 1'
#
loop_
_entity.id
_entity.type
_entity.pdbx_description
1 polymer ?
#
loop_
_entity_poly.entity_id
_entity_poly.type
_entity_poly.pdbx_seq_one_letter_code
_entity_poly.pdbx_strand_id
1 'polypeptide(L)'
;MFDNLNQKQKNQVIIMCIIIIITIVSLTVWLSVTKVSDKIIKPITTQEKQTLDLETSDANTNDSAQVEENNPPVITDIPDQKENNPPVIADIPDQKVEAGKPFSYQAQVSDPDSTTLIYSIMGNPEGIIMNTSTGVISGASKLPGIFKIVVGVIDEQKHFVHKNFNLIVE
;
A
#
# COMPACT_ATOMS: atom_id res chain seq x y z
N MET A 1 22.56 1.71 -19.29
CA MET A 1 23.35 2.47 -18.28
C MET A 1 23.24 1.90 -16.86
N PHE A 2 22.32 0.95 -16.58
CA PHE A 2 22.10 0.38 -15.23
C PHE A 2 22.85 -0.93 -14.93
N ASP A 3 23.41 -1.59 -15.95
CA ASP A 3 23.92 -2.95 -15.80
C ASP A 3 25.20 -3.06 -14.94
N ASN A 4 25.94 -1.96 -14.81
CA ASN A 4 27.25 -1.92 -14.14
C ASN A 4 27.22 -1.48 -12.66
N LEU A 5 26.02 -1.43 -12.04
CA LEU A 5 25.86 -1.07 -10.64
C LEU A 5 26.01 -2.29 -9.73
N ASN A 6 26.65 -2.10 -8.58
CA ASN A 6 26.69 -3.14 -7.54
C ASN A 6 25.31 -3.30 -6.88
N GLN A 7 25.08 -4.40 -6.16
CA GLN A 7 23.74 -4.68 -5.61
C GLN A 7 23.24 -3.63 -4.61
N LYS A 8 24.14 -3.00 -3.84
CA LYS A 8 23.77 -1.89 -2.96
C LYS A 8 23.26 -0.69 -3.76
N GLN A 9 23.93 -0.36 -4.86
CA GLN A 9 23.52 0.71 -5.76
C GLN A 9 22.24 0.38 -6.53
N LYS A 10 22.05 -0.87 -6.97
CA LYS A 10 20.81 -1.32 -7.62
C LYS A 10 19.63 -1.20 -6.66
N ASN A 11 19.79 -1.63 -5.41
CA ASN A 11 18.76 -1.49 -4.38
C ASN A 11 18.46 -0.01 -4.08
N GLN A 12 19.48 0.84 -4.01
CA GLN A 12 19.31 2.28 -3.83
C GLN A 12 18.56 2.95 -5.02
N VAL A 13 18.84 2.52 -6.25
CA VAL A 13 18.14 3.00 -7.45
C VAL A 13 16.68 2.53 -7.46
N ILE A 14 16.42 1.28 -7.09
CA ILE A 14 15.06 0.74 -6.96
C ILE A 14 14.27 1.51 -5.89
N ILE A 15 14.88 1.76 -4.73
CA ILE A 15 14.28 2.55 -3.64
C ILE A 15 14.00 3.98 -4.11
N MET A 16 14.95 4.64 -4.80
CA MET A 16 14.73 5.97 -5.36
C MET A 16 13.58 6.02 -6.38
N CYS A 17 13.46 5.03 -7.26
CA CYS A 17 12.37 4.96 -8.24
C CYS A 17 11.00 4.80 -7.56
N ILE A 18 10.91 3.97 -6.52
CA ILE A 18 9.67 3.79 -5.73
C ILE A 18 9.26 5.10 -5.05
N ILE A 19 10.21 5.85 -4.48
CA ILE A 19 9.96 7.17 -3.86
C ILE A 19 9.45 8.19 -4.89
N ILE A 20 10.03 8.22 -6.10
CA ILE A 20 9.57 9.12 -7.18
C ILE A 20 8.14 8.78 -7.60
N ILE A 21 7.80 7.49 -7.72
CA ILE A 21 6.44 7.06 -8.09
C ILE A 21 5.44 7.43 -6.99
N ILE A 22 5.76 7.21 -5.71
CA ILE A 22 4.88 7.54 -4.59
C ILE A 22 4.64 9.06 -4.46
N THR A 23 5.67 9.88 -4.65
CA THR A 23 5.54 11.35 -4.60
C THR A 23 4.70 11.89 -5.75
N ILE A 24 4.82 11.33 -6.96
CA ILE A 24 4.00 11.70 -8.12
C ILE A 24 2.52 11.33 -7.89
N VAL A 25 2.25 10.13 -7.37
CA VAL A 25 0.87 9.69 -7.04
C VAL A 25 0.27 10.54 -5.92
N SER A 26 1.06 10.94 -4.92
CA SER A 26 0.57 11.79 -3.83
C SER A 26 0.27 13.23 -4.27
N LEU A 27 1.02 13.75 -5.24
CA LEU A 27 0.83 15.10 -5.76
C LEU A 27 -0.42 15.21 -6.66
N THR A 28 -0.75 14.16 -7.40
CA THR A 28 -1.94 14.13 -8.27
C THR A 28 -3.24 13.89 -7.50
N VAL A 29 -3.19 13.17 -6.37
CA VAL A 29 -4.37 12.93 -5.49
C VAL A 29 -4.82 14.20 -4.77
N TRP A 30 -3.93 15.17 -4.52
CA TRP A 30 -4.30 16.44 -3.88
C TRP A 30 -4.97 17.45 -4.83
N LEU A 31 -4.69 17.38 -6.14
CA LEU A 31 -5.32 18.26 -7.13
C LEU A 31 -6.81 17.93 -7.35
N SER A 32 -7.24 16.70 -7.03
CA SER A 32 -8.63 16.24 -7.23
C SER A 32 -9.60 16.68 -6.14
N VAL A 33 -9.12 17.19 -4.99
CA VAL A 33 -9.97 17.47 -3.81
C VAL A 33 -10.39 18.95 -3.69
N THR A 34 -9.89 19.86 -4.52
CA THR A 34 -10.30 21.29 -4.52
C THR A 34 -11.13 21.67 -5.74
N LYS A 35 -12.33 21.08 -5.88
CA LYS A 35 -13.42 21.66 -6.68
C LYS A 35 -14.80 21.09 -6.36
N VAL A 36 -15.16 20.96 -5.09
CA VAL A 36 -16.54 20.70 -4.67
C VAL A 36 -16.91 21.61 -3.50
N SER A 37 -17.04 22.89 -3.78
CA SER A 37 -17.80 23.80 -2.92
C SER A 37 -18.49 24.82 -3.80
N ASP A 38 -19.70 24.46 -4.20
CA ASP A 38 -20.89 25.31 -4.28
C ASP A 38 -21.75 24.88 -5.46
N LYS A 39 -23.02 24.66 -5.12
CA LYS A 39 -24.18 24.30 -5.95
C LYS A 39 -24.51 22.82 -6.11
N ILE A 40 -25.61 22.50 -5.42
CA ILE A 40 -26.70 21.58 -5.78
C ILE A 40 -26.64 20.23 -5.05
N ILE A 41 -27.14 20.24 -3.81
CA ILE A 41 -28.01 19.15 -3.36
C ILE A 41 -29.38 19.39 -3.99
N LYS A 42 -29.81 18.49 -4.88
CA LYS A 42 -31.22 18.14 -5.09
C LYS A 42 -31.32 16.61 -5.12
N PRO A 43 -32.33 16.01 -4.47
CA PRO A 43 -32.45 14.55 -4.46
C PRO A 43 -33.19 14.05 -5.71
N ILE A 44 -32.87 12.79 -6.05
CA ILE A 44 -33.74 11.77 -6.66
C ILE A 44 -33.97 11.77 -8.19
N THR A 45 -33.65 10.60 -8.76
CA THR A 45 -34.33 9.84 -9.83
C THR A 45 -34.17 10.29 -11.28
N THR A 46 -33.59 9.41 -12.11
CA THR A 46 -34.30 8.63 -13.16
C THR A 46 -33.26 7.91 -14.04
N GLN A 47 -33.54 6.65 -14.36
CA GLN A 47 -32.77 5.83 -15.29
C GLN A 47 -32.67 6.50 -16.67
N GLU A 48 -31.51 6.39 -17.32
CA GLU A 48 -31.48 6.38 -18.78
C GLU A 48 -30.67 5.18 -19.26
N LYS A 49 -31.44 4.21 -19.73
CA LYS A 49 -31.07 3.04 -20.51
C LYS A 49 -30.46 3.53 -21.83
N GLN A 50 -29.16 3.34 -22.04
CA GLN A 50 -28.56 3.50 -23.37
C GLN A 50 -28.53 2.14 -24.08
N THR A 51 -29.53 1.91 -24.92
CA THR A 51 -29.64 0.82 -25.88
C THR A 51 -28.58 0.99 -26.98
N LEU A 52 -27.77 -0.05 -27.20
CA LEU A 52 -26.95 -0.18 -28.41
C LEU A 52 -27.57 -1.28 -29.27
N ASP A 53 -28.33 -0.85 -30.27
CA ASP A 53 -28.99 -1.72 -31.23
C ASP A 53 -27.95 -2.30 -32.21
N LEU A 54 -27.88 -3.62 -32.30
CA LEU A 54 -27.28 -4.33 -33.42
C LEU A 54 -28.30 -5.32 -33.95
N GLU A 55 -29.09 -4.87 -34.93
CA GLU A 55 -29.88 -5.73 -35.79
C GLU A 55 -28.96 -6.47 -36.78
N THR A 56 -29.09 -7.79 -36.88
CA THR A 56 -29.12 -8.46 -38.20
C THR A 56 -29.96 -9.74 -38.15
N SER A 57 -31.00 -9.74 -39.00
CA SER A 57 -31.29 -10.79 -40.00
C SER A 57 -31.72 -12.18 -39.53
N ASP A 58 -33.04 -12.35 -39.65
CA ASP A 58 -33.74 -13.44 -40.33
C ASP A 58 -34.28 -14.65 -39.54
N ALA A 59 -35.55 -14.90 -39.84
CA ALA A 59 -36.51 -15.74 -39.13
C ALA A 59 -36.32 -17.24 -39.40
N ASN A 60 -36.63 -18.06 -38.39
CA ASN A 60 -37.33 -19.33 -38.61
C ASN A 60 -38.19 -19.72 -37.40
N THR A 61 -39.38 -20.22 -37.69
CA THR A 61 -40.54 -20.46 -36.81
C THR A 61 -40.76 -21.94 -36.54
N ASN A 62 -41.00 -22.31 -35.27
CA ASN A 62 -41.63 -23.58 -34.84
C ASN A 62 -41.69 -23.63 -33.30
N ASP A 63 -42.84 -23.31 -32.69
CA ASP A 63 -43.94 -24.22 -32.32
C ASP A 63 -43.79 -24.80 -30.87
N SER A 64 -44.63 -24.24 -29.99
CA SER A 64 -45.25 -24.79 -28.77
C SER A 64 -44.44 -25.70 -27.82
N ALA A 65 -44.06 -25.18 -26.64
CA ALA A 65 -44.15 -25.91 -25.35
C ALA A 65 -43.80 -25.03 -24.12
N GLN A 66 -44.74 -25.00 -23.16
CA GLN A 66 -44.57 -24.86 -21.71
C GLN A 66 -43.90 -23.57 -21.16
N VAL A 67 -44.74 -22.76 -20.51
CA VAL A 67 -44.34 -21.70 -19.57
C VAL A 67 -43.83 -22.38 -18.30
N GLU A 68 -42.51 -22.51 -18.15
CA GLU A 68 -41.87 -22.76 -16.86
C GLU A 68 -41.08 -21.51 -16.50
N GLU A 69 -41.56 -20.81 -15.46
CA GLU A 69 -41.01 -19.58 -14.92
C GLU A 69 -39.65 -19.88 -14.28
N ASN A 70 -38.63 -19.97 -15.12
CA ASN A 70 -37.25 -20.12 -14.72
C ASN A 70 -36.77 -18.77 -14.17
N ASN A 71 -37.09 -18.50 -12.91
CA ASN A 71 -36.47 -17.45 -12.12
C ASN A 71 -34.96 -17.50 -12.37
N PRO A 72 -34.30 -16.42 -12.84
CA PRO A 72 -32.86 -16.44 -13.07
C PRO A 72 -32.15 -16.89 -11.79
N PRO A 73 -31.06 -17.67 -11.89
CA PRO A 73 -30.33 -18.11 -10.72
C PRO A 73 -29.91 -16.86 -9.94
N VAL A 74 -30.37 -16.76 -8.69
CA VAL A 74 -29.86 -15.77 -7.75
C VAL A 74 -28.38 -16.13 -7.56
N ILE A 75 -27.49 -15.33 -8.15
CA ILE A 75 -26.05 -15.41 -7.89
C ILE A 75 -25.83 -14.87 -6.48
N THR A 76 -25.91 -15.73 -5.46
CA THR A 76 -25.64 -15.37 -4.06
C THR A 76 -24.17 -15.40 -3.67
N ASP A 77 -23.27 -15.79 -4.56
CA ASP A 77 -21.84 -15.86 -4.26
C ASP A 77 -21.11 -14.60 -4.75
N ILE A 78 -21.40 -13.45 -4.12
CA ILE A 78 -20.41 -12.38 -4.06
C ILE A 78 -19.39 -12.84 -3.02
N PRO A 79 -18.12 -13.10 -3.36
CA PRO A 79 -17.13 -13.45 -2.36
C PRO A 79 -17.10 -12.33 -1.33
N ASP A 80 -17.35 -12.69 -0.06
CA ASP A 80 -17.31 -11.80 1.08
C ASP A 80 -15.94 -11.10 1.09
N GLN A 81 -15.89 -9.85 0.61
CA GLN A 81 -14.67 -9.08 0.59
C GLN A 81 -14.38 -8.69 2.04
N LYS A 82 -13.57 -9.53 2.72
CA LYS A 82 -13.07 -9.25 4.06
C LYS A 82 -12.50 -7.82 4.09
N GLU A 83 -13.05 -6.98 4.96
CA GLU A 83 -12.51 -5.65 5.24
C GLU A 83 -11.06 -5.79 5.71
N ASN A 84 -10.13 -5.11 5.06
CA ASN A 84 -8.70 -5.17 5.38
C ASN A 84 -8.29 -3.96 6.21
N ASN A 85 -7.84 -4.19 7.44
CA ASN A 85 -7.31 -3.17 8.33
C ASN A 85 -5.84 -2.90 8.00
N PRO A 86 -5.37 -1.64 8.02
CA PRO A 86 -3.97 -1.35 7.80
C PRO A 86 -3.11 -1.81 9.00
N PRO A 87 -1.82 -2.11 8.77
CA PRO A 87 -0.88 -2.42 9.84
C PRO A 87 -0.71 -1.23 10.79
N VAL A 88 -0.40 -1.52 12.06
CA VAL A 88 -0.14 -0.51 13.10
C VAL A 88 1.24 -0.74 13.70
N ILE A 89 2.10 0.28 13.61
CA ILE A 89 3.42 0.29 14.26
C ILE A 89 3.28 0.94 15.64
N ALA A 90 3.70 0.24 16.70
CA ALA A 90 3.77 0.81 18.04
C ALA A 90 4.75 1.99 18.09
N ASP A 91 4.61 2.86 19.08
CA ASP A 91 5.56 3.96 19.26
C ASP A 91 6.97 3.42 19.54
N ILE A 92 7.94 4.01 18.84
CA ILE A 92 9.35 3.68 18.97
C ILE A 92 9.99 4.82 19.76
N PRO A 93 10.43 4.60 21.01
CA PRO A 93 11.12 5.63 21.77
C PRO A 93 12.50 5.90 21.16
N ASP A 94 13.02 7.10 21.38
CA ASP A 94 14.39 7.45 20.99
C ASP A 94 15.39 6.46 21.59
N GLN A 95 16.38 6.09 20.77
CA GLN A 95 17.38 5.09 21.11
C GLN A 95 18.76 5.75 21.24
N LYS A 96 19.62 5.16 22.06
CA LYS A 96 20.96 5.67 22.32
C LYS A 96 21.97 4.53 22.30
N VAL A 97 23.09 4.71 21.61
CA VAL A 97 24.16 3.72 21.50
C VAL A 97 25.51 4.42 21.39
N GLU A 98 26.57 3.82 21.93
CA GLU A 98 27.94 4.29 21.71
C GLU A 98 28.42 3.98 20.28
N ALA A 99 29.22 4.87 19.70
CA ALA A 99 29.79 4.72 18.38
C ALA A 99 30.59 3.40 18.24
N GLY A 100 30.26 2.65 17.21
CA GLY A 100 30.87 1.37 16.87
C GLY A 100 30.38 0.18 17.70
N LYS A 101 29.48 0.38 18.67
CA LYS A 101 28.88 -0.72 19.43
C LYS A 101 27.70 -1.36 18.69
N PRO A 102 27.45 -2.67 18.90
CA PRO A 102 26.29 -3.33 18.36
C PRO A 102 25.00 -2.74 18.94
N PHE A 103 24.03 -2.51 18.06
CA PHE A 103 22.66 -2.08 18.33
C PHE A 103 21.69 -3.13 17.76
N SER A 104 20.58 -3.37 18.47
CA SER A 104 19.48 -4.20 18.00
C SER A 104 18.15 -3.70 18.58
N TYR A 105 17.13 -3.56 17.74
CA TYR A 105 15.79 -3.15 18.13
C TYR A 105 14.74 -3.85 17.26
N GLN A 106 13.70 -4.39 17.87
CA GLN A 106 12.58 -5.03 17.19
C GLN A 106 11.41 -4.04 17.05
N ALA A 107 11.06 -3.68 15.81
CA ALA A 107 9.82 -2.94 15.55
C ALA A 107 8.60 -3.79 15.93
N GLN A 108 7.69 -3.23 16.72
CA GLN A 108 6.45 -3.90 17.12
C GLN A 108 5.33 -3.49 16.17
N VAL A 109 4.76 -4.46 15.47
CA VAL A 109 3.71 -4.23 14.47
C VAL A 109 2.57 -5.20 14.68
N SER A 110 1.34 -4.71 14.57
CA SER A 110 0.12 -5.51 14.61
C SER A 110 -0.66 -5.30 13.33
N ASP A 111 -1.11 -6.40 12.73
CA ASP A 111 -2.01 -6.42 11.59
C ASP A 111 -2.90 -7.67 11.74
N PRO A 112 -4.23 -7.53 11.91
CA PRO A 112 -5.12 -8.66 12.13
C PRO A 112 -5.47 -9.43 10.85
N ASP A 113 -5.20 -8.85 9.68
CA ASP A 113 -5.66 -9.37 8.40
C ASP A 113 -4.54 -9.93 7.54
N SER A 114 -3.33 -9.42 7.73
CA SER A 114 -2.16 -9.77 6.93
C SER A 114 -1.39 -10.96 7.48
N THR A 115 -1.00 -11.85 6.57
CA THR A 115 -0.07 -12.94 6.87
C THR A 115 1.38 -12.58 6.59
N THR A 116 1.60 -11.52 5.81
CA THR A 116 2.93 -11.09 5.35
C THR A 116 3.07 -9.57 5.48
N LEU A 117 4.14 -9.14 6.16
CA LEU A 117 4.51 -7.74 6.30
C LEU A 117 5.92 -7.53 5.73
N ILE A 118 6.11 -6.45 4.98
CA ILE A 118 7.42 -6.06 4.46
C ILE A 118 7.86 -4.76 5.15
N TYR A 119 9.04 -4.81 5.74
CA TYR A 119 9.60 -3.73 6.53
C TYR A 119 10.64 -2.94 5.73
N SER A 120 10.75 -1.65 6.04
CA SER A 120 11.70 -0.73 5.41
C SER A 120 12.25 0.27 6.43
N ILE A 121 13.47 0.75 6.17
CA ILE A 121 14.17 1.73 6.99
C ILE A 121 14.76 2.84 6.12
N MET A 122 14.67 4.09 6.58
CA MET A 122 15.28 5.26 5.97
C MET A 122 15.88 6.18 7.04
N GLY A 123 16.83 7.02 6.65
CA GLY A 123 17.50 7.97 7.56
C GLY A 123 18.45 7.30 8.56
N ASN A 124 18.67 5.99 8.43
CA ASN A 124 19.61 5.23 9.23
C ASN A 124 21.06 5.63 8.91
N PRO A 125 21.95 5.67 9.92
CA PRO A 125 23.37 5.87 9.68
C PRO A 125 24.00 4.65 9.01
N GLU A 126 25.17 4.84 8.40
CA GLU A 126 25.94 3.72 7.86
C GLU A 126 26.24 2.68 8.96
N GLY A 127 26.06 1.41 8.62
CA GLY A 127 26.28 0.28 9.51
C GLY A 127 25.04 -0.15 10.30
N ILE A 128 23.95 0.62 10.26
CA ILE A 128 22.63 0.20 10.76
C ILE A 128 21.77 -0.24 9.58
N ILE A 129 21.13 -1.40 9.69
CA ILE A 129 20.25 -1.97 8.67
C ILE A 129 18.96 -2.50 9.31
N MET A 130 17.95 -2.78 8.50
CA MET A 130 16.74 -3.47 8.93
C MET A 130 16.56 -4.76 8.15
N ASN A 131 16.20 -5.83 8.85
CA ASN A 131 15.72 -7.04 8.23
C ASN A 131 14.28 -6.81 7.72
N THR A 132 14.09 -6.94 6.41
CA THR A 132 12.83 -6.60 5.74
C THR A 132 11.69 -7.59 6.01
N SER A 133 11.97 -8.78 6.53
CA SER A 133 10.94 -9.78 6.87
C SER A 133 10.62 -9.81 8.36
N THR A 134 11.56 -9.44 9.23
CA THR A 134 11.36 -9.50 10.69
C THR A 134 11.17 -8.14 11.34
N GLY A 135 11.54 -7.04 10.68
CA GLY A 135 11.51 -5.71 11.28
C GLY A 135 12.60 -5.45 12.33
N VAL A 136 13.58 -6.35 12.47
CA VAL A 136 14.74 -6.14 13.36
C VAL A 136 15.67 -5.11 12.73
N ILE A 137 15.87 -4.00 13.44
CA ILE A 137 16.90 -3.00 13.15
C ILE A 137 18.16 -3.42 13.89
N SER A 138 19.27 -3.62 13.21
CA SER A 138 20.52 -4.01 13.86
C SER A 138 21.76 -3.52 13.13
N GLY A 139 22.90 -3.60 13.82
CA GLY A 139 24.21 -3.29 13.27
C GLY A 139 25.03 -2.41 14.20
N ALA A 140 25.99 -1.67 13.66
CA ALA A 140 26.84 -0.76 14.42
C ALA A 140 27.24 0.42 13.55
N SER A 141 26.93 1.63 13.99
CA SER A 141 27.41 2.85 13.33
C SER A 141 28.60 3.45 14.06
N LYS A 142 29.63 3.84 13.31
CA LYS A 142 30.81 4.55 13.85
C LYS A 142 30.69 6.07 13.76
N LEU A 143 29.60 6.58 13.18
CA LEU A 143 29.41 8.01 12.96
C LEU A 143 28.56 8.60 14.10
N PRO A 144 29.14 9.42 15.00
CA PRO A 144 28.38 10.08 16.04
C PRO A 144 27.37 11.06 15.43
N GLY A 145 26.22 11.21 16.08
CA GLY A 145 25.18 12.11 15.63
C GLY A 145 23.77 11.68 16.04
N ILE A 146 22.80 12.52 15.69
CA ILE A 146 21.37 12.25 15.87
C ILE A 146 20.78 11.93 14.50
N PHE A 147 20.34 10.69 14.32
CA PHE A 147 19.75 10.20 13.07
C PHE A 147 18.25 10.06 13.25
N LYS A 148 17.46 10.86 12.52
CA LYS A 148 16.02 10.68 12.45
C LYS A 148 15.71 9.50 11.53
N ILE A 149 15.40 8.35 12.13
CA ILE A 149 15.10 7.12 11.41
C ILE A 149 13.61 7.05 11.14
N VAL A 150 13.24 6.62 9.93
CA VAL A 150 11.86 6.30 9.55
C VAL A 150 11.76 4.80 9.34
N VAL A 151 10.84 4.17 10.06
CA VAL A 151 10.46 2.76 9.93
C VAL A 151 9.14 2.70 9.17
N GLY A 152 9.14 2.04 8.01
CA GLY A 152 7.95 1.84 7.20
C GLY A 152 7.56 0.37 7.12
N VAL A 153 6.27 0.09 7.08
CA VAL A 153 5.71 -1.25 6.92
C VAL A 153 4.64 -1.23 5.84
N ILE A 154 4.67 -2.22 4.95
CA ILE A 154 3.64 -2.44 3.94
C ILE A 154 3.06 -3.85 4.09
N ASP A 155 1.73 -3.95 4.00
CA ASP A 155 1.01 -5.23 3.93
C ASP A 155 0.88 -5.76 2.49
N GLU A 156 0.26 -6.92 2.32
CA GLU A 156 0.05 -7.53 1.00
C GLU A 156 -1.00 -6.79 0.14
N GLN A 157 -1.90 -6.04 0.78
CA GLN A 157 -2.88 -5.16 0.13
C GLN A 157 -2.32 -3.76 -0.18
N LYS A 158 -1.04 -3.53 0.10
CA LYS A 158 -0.27 -2.30 -0.15
C LYS A 158 -0.63 -1.11 0.74
N HIS A 159 -1.28 -1.32 1.89
CA HIS A 159 -1.35 -0.28 2.91
C HIS A 159 0.04 -0.04 3.48
N PHE A 160 0.47 1.21 3.45
CA PHE A 160 1.78 1.63 3.96
C PHE A 160 1.61 2.53 5.17
N VAL A 161 2.31 2.20 6.25
CA VAL A 161 2.37 3.00 7.47
C VAL A 161 3.82 3.23 7.87
N HIS A 162 4.08 4.32 8.58
CA HIS A 162 5.43 4.62 9.06
C HIS A 162 5.46 5.28 10.44
N LYS A 163 6.57 5.10 11.14
CA LYS A 163 6.91 5.77 12.40
C LYS A 163 8.33 6.31 12.33
N ASN A 164 8.63 7.32 13.13
CA ASN A 164 9.97 7.87 13.23
C ASN A 164 10.44 7.90 14.68
N PHE A 165 11.74 7.80 14.88
CA PHE A 165 12.43 7.96 16.16
C PHE A 165 13.84 8.49 15.91
N ASN A 166 14.50 9.00 16.94
CA ASN A 166 15.89 9.38 16.85
C ASN A 166 16.79 8.24 17.36
N LEU A 167 17.81 7.90 16.58
CA LEU A 167 18.96 7.12 17.05
C LEU A 167 20.11 8.09 17.36
N ILE A 168 20.49 8.16 18.63
CA ILE A 168 21.58 8.97 19.13
C ILE A 168 22.82 8.08 19.22
N VAL A 169 23.81 8.37 18.38
CA VAL A 169 25.13 7.72 18.41
C VAL A 169 26.11 8.66 19.09
N GLU A 170 26.67 8.24 20.22
CA GLU A 170 27.63 9.02 21.02
C GLU A 170 29.09 8.63 20.78
#